data_AF-A0A973WNF7-F1
#
_entry.id   AF-A0A973WNF7-F1
#
_cell.length_a   1.000
_cell.length_b   1.000
_cell.length_c   1.000
_cell.angle_alpha   90.00
_cell.angle_beta   90.00
_cell.angle_gamma   90.00
#
_symmetry.space_group_name_H-M   'P 1'
#
loop_
_entity.id
_entity.type
_entity.pdbx_description
1 polymer ?
#
loop_
_entity_poly.entity_id
_entity_poly.type
_entity_poly.pdbx_seq_one_letter_code
_entity_poly.pdbx_strand_id
1 'polypeptide(L)'
;MEDFARALAEFVRHHQAWAAPIVMLLAFAESLAFISLLVPAWGALVAIGALIGVSGISFWPIWIAGGIGAALGDWVSYWFGYRYKEHVAQMWPLSRYPEILPRGEAFVKSWGVPSIFIGRFFGPLRASVPLAAGIFEMSYWQFQIANFVSALVWSAALLLFGDVIGQVVEWMWRAV
;
A
#
# COMPACT_ATOMS: atom_id res chain seq x y z
N MET A 1 -1.83 -14.97 -29.57
CA MET A 1 -1.94 -14.73 -28.09
C MET A 1 -0.60 -14.95 -27.39
N GLU A 2 0.14 -16.02 -27.67
CA GLU A 2 1.53 -16.16 -27.19
C GLU A 2 2.45 -15.00 -27.63
N ASP A 3 2.28 -14.50 -28.86
CA ASP A 3 3.02 -13.34 -29.35
C ASP A 3 2.74 -12.07 -28.53
N PHE A 4 1.50 -11.91 -28.06
CA PHE A 4 1.12 -10.77 -27.23
C PHE A 4 1.73 -10.87 -25.82
N ALA A 5 1.71 -12.06 -25.21
CA ALA A 5 2.35 -12.29 -23.92
C ALA A 5 3.87 -12.08 -23.98
N ARG A 6 4.52 -12.54 -25.06
CA ARG A 6 5.95 -12.30 -25.30
C ARG A 6 6.25 -10.82 -25.54
N ALA A 7 5.45 -10.14 -26.36
CA ALA A 7 5.60 -8.71 -26.62
C ALA A 7 5.42 -7.86 -25.34
N LEU A 8 4.46 -8.22 -24.48
CA LEU A 8 4.30 -7.59 -23.16
C LEU A 8 5.49 -7.86 -22.25
N ALA A 9 5.98 -9.09 -22.18
CA ALA A 9 7.14 -9.43 -21.37
C ALA A 9 8.42 -8.71 -21.84
N GLU A 10 8.63 -8.60 -23.15
CA GLU A 10 9.73 -7.82 -23.72
C GLU A 10 9.58 -6.33 -23.46
N PHE A 11 8.37 -5.77 -23.63
CA PHE A 11 8.10 -4.36 -23.33
C PHE A 11 8.39 -4.03 -21.86
N VAL A 12 7.93 -4.89 -20.95
CA VAL A 12 8.15 -4.77 -19.50
C VAL A 12 9.64 -4.93 -19.15
N ARG A 13 10.35 -5.87 -19.78
CA ARG A 13 11.81 -6.00 -19.62
C ARG A 13 12.57 -4.79 -20.12
N HIS A 14 12.17 -4.22 -21.26
CA HIS A 14 12.79 -3.02 -21.81
C HIS A 14 12.57 -1.79 -20.91
N HIS A 15 11.42 -1.71 -20.25
CA HIS A 15 11.05 -0.62 -19.33
C HIS A 15 11.18 -0.98 -17.85
N GLN A 16 11.94 -2.04 -17.51
CA GLN A 16 12.06 -2.54 -16.13
C GLN A 16 12.51 -1.48 -15.11
N ALA A 17 13.27 -0.48 -15.56
CA ALA A 17 13.73 0.64 -14.73
C ALA A 17 12.56 1.48 -14.19
N TRP A 18 11.43 1.52 -14.90
CA TRP A 18 10.22 2.25 -14.49
C TRP A 18 9.33 1.45 -13.54
N ALA A 19 9.50 0.13 -13.45
CA ALA A 19 8.67 -0.72 -12.59
C ALA A 19 8.75 -0.30 -11.12
N ALA A 20 9.96 -0.08 -10.58
CA ALA A 20 10.14 0.34 -9.20
C ALA A 20 9.56 1.74 -8.90
N PRO A 21 9.85 2.81 -9.69
CA PRO A 21 9.20 4.11 -9.51
C PRO A 21 7.68 4.07 -9.60
N ILE A 22 7.12 3.30 -10.54
CA ILE A 22 5.66 3.16 -10.67
C ILE A 22 5.08 2.49 -9.43
N VAL A 23 5.69 1.40 -8.96
CA VAL A 23 5.26 0.70 -7.74
C VAL A 23 5.34 1.62 -6.52
N MET A 24 6.40 2.41 -6.40
CA MET A 24 6.53 3.40 -5.34
C MET A 24 5.39 4.42 -5.37
N LEU A 25 5.08 4.99 -6.54
CA LEU A 25 4.00 5.97 -6.69
C LEU A 25 2.63 5.37 -6.41
N LEU A 26 2.37 4.15 -6.89
CA LEU A 26 1.13 3.42 -6.64
C LEU A 26 0.97 3.11 -5.16
N ALA A 27 2.00 2.58 -4.51
CA ALA A 27 2.00 2.29 -3.09
C ALA A 27 1.85 3.56 -2.24
N PHE A 28 2.49 4.67 -2.65
CA PHE A 28 2.33 5.98 -2.01
C PHE A 28 0.90 6.48 -2.11
N ALA A 29 0.30 6.44 -3.31
CA ALA A 29 -1.08 6.85 -3.53
C ALA A 29 -2.09 6.01 -2.72
N GLU A 30 -1.89 4.70 -2.66
CA GLU A 30 -2.72 3.75 -1.89
C GLU A 30 -2.63 3.96 -0.37
N SER A 31 -1.52 4.48 0.12
CA SER A 31 -1.28 4.75 1.55
C SER A 31 -1.70 6.16 1.99
N LEU A 32 -2.09 7.03 1.06
CA LEU A 32 -2.45 8.40 1.38
C LEU A 32 -3.96 8.51 1.66
N ALA A 33 -4.34 9.00 2.85
CA ALA A 33 -5.68 8.87 3.45
C ALA A 33 -6.89 9.41 2.64
N PHE A 34 -6.63 10.13 1.55
CA PHE A 34 -7.64 10.64 0.62
C PHE A 34 -7.47 10.12 -0.81
N ILE A 35 -6.22 10.00 -1.28
CA ILE A 35 -5.93 9.51 -2.64
C ILE A 35 -6.26 8.03 -2.75
N SER A 36 -6.06 7.26 -1.69
CA SER A 36 -6.37 5.82 -1.66
C SER A 36 -7.84 5.51 -1.93
N LEU A 37 -8.74 6.46 -1.67
CA LEU A 37 -10.18 6.32 -1.94
C LEU A 37 -10.52 6.56 -3.41
N LEU A 38 -9.69 7.32 -4.12
CA LEU A 38 -9.86 7.64 -5.54
C LEU A 38 -9.13 6.64 -6.44
N VAL A 39 -7.96 6.17 -6.00
CA VAL A 39 -7.08 5.30 -6.78
C VAL A 39 -6.85 3.99 -6.02
N PRO A 40 -7.67 2.94 -6.27
CA PRO A 40 -7.42 1.62 -5.72
C PRO A 40 -6.25 0.98 -6.47
N ALA A 41 -5.02 1.21 -6.00
CA ALA A 41 -3.80 0.74 -6.62
C ALA A 41 -3.46 -0.72 -6.29
N TRP A 42 -4.18 -1.34 -5.34
CA TRP A 42 -3.97 -2.74 -4.94
C TRP A 42 -3.95 -3.72 -6.12
N GLY A 43 -4.91 -3.61 -7.04
CA GLY A 43 -4.98 -4.49 -8.22
C GLY A 43 -3.77 -4.32 -9.15
N ALA A 44 -3.27 -3.09 -9.29
CA ALA A 44 -2.07 -2.82 -10.08
C ALA A 44 -0.82 -3.42 -9.42
N LEU A 45 -0.70 -3.34 -8.10
CA LEU A 45 0.42 -3.94 -7.36
C LEU A 45 0.42 -5.48 -7.48
N VAL A 46 -0.75 -6.12 -7.40
CA VAL A 46 -0.90 -7.57 -7.61
C VAL A 46 -0.53 -7.95 -9.05
N ALA A 47 -0.99 -7.18 -10.04
CA ALA A 47 -0.65 -7.41 -11.44
C ALA A 47 0.86 -7.27 -11.69
N ILE A 48 1.51 -6.29 -11.07
CA ILE A 48 2.97 -6.13 -11.13
C ILE A 48 3.67 -7.32 -10.46
N GLY A 49 3.17 -7.81 -9.32
CA GLY A 49 3.64 -9.03 -8.68
C GLY A 49 3.59 -10.25 -9.62
N ALA A 50 2.47 -10.45 -10.32
CA ALA A 50 2.33 -11.53 -11.30
C ALA A 50 3.33 -11.38 -12.47
N LEU A 51 3.60 -10.14 -12.90
CA LEU A 51 4.57 -9.87 -13.96
C LEU A 51 6.01 -10.15 -13.52
N ILE A 52 6.36 -10.03 -12.24
CA ILE A 52 7.70 -10.36 -11.73
C ILE A 52 8.04 -11.82 -12.04
N GLY A 53 7.12 -12.74 -11.76
CA GLY A 53 7.29 -14.18 -12.02
C GLY A 53 7.45 -14.51 -13.51
N VAL A 54 6.66 -13.86 -14.37
CA VAL A 54 6.63 -14.16 -15.82
C VAL A 54 7.78 -13.49 -16.58
N SER A 55 8.15 -12.26 -16.22
CA SER A 55 9.15 -11.47 -16.96
C SER A 55 10.57 -11.55 -16.38
N GLY A 56 10.72 -12.10 -15.18
CA GLY A 56 12.01 -12.25 -14.49
C GLY A 56 12.63 -10.93 -14.03
N ILE A 57 11.81 -9.89 -13.77
CA ILE A 57 12.30 -8.65 -13.17
C ILE A 57 12.78 -8.94 -11.74
N SER A 58 13.81 -8.22 -11.28
CA SER A 58 14.28 -8.36 -9.90
C SER A 58 13.19 -7.94 -8.90
N PHE A 59 12.89 -8.83 -7.96
CA PHE A 59 11.93 -8.58 -6.88
C PHE A 59 12.40 -7.47 -5.93
N TRP A 60 13.70 -7.42 -5.61
CA TRP A 60 14.24 -6.55 -4.56
C TRP A 60 14.01 -5.05 -4.79
N PRO A 61 14.30 -4.46 -5.97
CA PRO A 61 14.05 -3.04 -6.21
C PRO A 61 12.57 -2.70 -6.13
N ILE A 62 11.69 -3.58 -6.62
CA ILE A 62 10.25 -3.36 -6.63
C ILE A 62 9.69 -3.43 -5.20
N TRP A 63 10.12 -4.41 -4.42
CA TRP A 63 9.72 -4.57 -3.03
C TRP A 63 10.17 -3.39 -2.16
N ILE A 64 11.43 -2.96 -2.27
CA ILE A 64 11.94 -1.81 -1.53
C ILE A 64 11.19 -0.55 -1.93
N ALA A 65 10.99 -0.33 -3.23
CA ALA A 65 10.26 0.83 -3.74
C ALA A 65 8.80 0.87 -3.27
N GLY A 66 8.11 -0.29 -3.27
CA GLY A 66 6.75 -0.40 -2.75
C GLY A 66 6.65 -0.16 -1.25
N GLY A 67 7.56 -0.74 -0.46
CA GLY A 67 7.64 -0.51 0.98
C GLY A 67 7.92 0.96 1.33
N ILE A 68 8.88 1.59 0.65
CA ILE A 68 9.20 3.02 0.86
C ILE A 68 8.02 3.90 0.44
N GLY A 69 7.42 3.64 -0.73
CA GLY A 69 6.26 4.38 -1.21
C GLY A 69 5.11 4.35 -0.22
N ALA A 70 4.74 3.16 0.26
CA ALA A 70 3.69 2.99 1.25
C ALA A 70 4.03 3.67 2.59
N ALA A 71 5.28 3.52 3.08
CA ALA A 71 5.71 4.18 4.31
C ALA A 71 5.65 5.71 4.22
N LEU A 72 6.05 6.28 3.08
CA LEU A 72 5.97 7.72 2.82
C LEU A 72 4.53 8.21 2.74
N GLY A 73 3.62 7.45 2.13
CA GLY A 73 2.20 7.81 2.06
C GLY A 73 1.55 7.88 3.44
N ASP A 74 1.83 6.88 4.29
CA ASP A 74 1.36 6.84 5.68
C ASP A 74 1.99 7.96 6.52
N TRP A 75 3.25 8.29 6.28
CA TRP A 75 3.93 9.41 6.95
C TRP A 75 3.29 10.75 6.62
N VAL A 76 2.95 10.99 5.35
CA VAL A 76 2.21 12.18 4.93
C VAL A 76 0.83 12.20 5.57
N SER A 77 0.13 11.07 5.61
CA SER A 77 -1.19 10.96 6.28
C SER A 77 -1.10 11.26 7.79
N TYR A 78 -0.09 10.73 8.48
CA TYR A 78 0.17 11.03 9.89
C TYR A 78 0.48 12.52 10.11
N TRP A 79 1.36 13.08 9.29
CA TRP A 79 1.74 14.49 9.40
C TRP A 79 0.53 15.41 9.15
N PHE A 80 -0.30 15.06 8.18
CA PHE A 80 -1.53 15.79 7.90
C PHE A 80 -2.51 15.72 9.09
N GLY A 81 -2.70 14.55 9.68
CA GLY A 81 -3.50 14.37 10.91
C GLY A 81 -2.95 15.20 12.08
N TYR A 82 -1.64 15.19 12.28
CA TYR A 82 -0.97 15.93 13.34
C TYR A 82 -1.03 17.45 13.15
N ARG A 83 -0.92 17.94 11.92
CA ARG A 83 -0.88 19.39 11.62
C ARG A 83 -2.27 20.02 11.57
N TYR A 84 -3.27 19.28 11.09
CA TYR A 84 -4.61 19.82 10.79
C TYR A 84 -5.71 19.31 11.71
N LYS A 85 -5.40 18.45 12.71
CA LYS A 85 -6.25 17.92 13.81
C LYS A 85 -7.74 18.28 13.72
N GLU A 86 -8.10 19.49 14.14
CA GLU A 86 -9.48 19.98 14.26
C GLU A 86 -10.20 20.16 12.90
N HIS A 87 -9.46 20.51 11.85
CA HIS A 87 -9.99 20.74 10.51
C HIS A 87 -10.15 19.44 9.72
N VAL A 88 -9.36 18.39 10.03
CA VAL A 88 -9.40 17.11 9.32
C VAL A 88 -10.76 16.42 9.45
N ALA A 89 -11.38 16.48 10.63
CA ALA A 89 -12.70 15.92 10.85
C ALA A 89 -13.80 16.58 10.00
N GLN A 90 -13.57 17.84 9.57
CA GLN A 90 -14.52 18.61 8.76
C GLN A 90 -14.24 18.51 7.26
N MET A 91 -13.13 17.89 6.85
CA MET A 91 -12.77 17.70 5.45
C MET A 91 -13.40 16.44 4.85
N TRP A 92 -13.78 16.51 3.58
CA TRP A 92 -14.28 15.36 2.84
C TRP A 92 -13.15 14.32 2.66
N PRO A 93 -13.40 13.00 2.83
CA PRO A 93 -14.69 12.35 3.12
C PRO A 93 -14.96 12.10 4.60
N LEU A 94 -14.09 12.50 5.52
CA LEU A 94 -14.28 12.29 6.97
C LEU A 94 -15.50 13.04 7.51
N SER A 95 -15.82 14.21 6.94
CA SER A 95 -17.07 14.92 7.25
C SER A 95 -18.34 14.16 6.84
N ARG A 96 -18.23 13.24 5.88
CA ARG A 96 -19.34 12.38 5.44
C ARG A 96 -19.48 11.11 6.29
N TYR A 97 -18.38 10.68 6.90
CA TYR A 97 -18.30 9.46 7.72
C TYR A 97 -17.58 9.75 9.05
N PRO A 98 -18.22 10.53 9.95
CA PRO A 98 -17.60 10.97 11.19
C PRO A 98 -17.23 9.80 12.10
N GLU A 99 -17.89 8.63 11.97
CA GLU A 99 -17.56 7.41 12.74
C GLU A 99 -16.16 6.82 12.43
N ILE A 100 -15.51 7.22 11.34
CA ILE A 100 -14.19 6.69 10.97
C ILE A 100 -13.12 7.13 11.98
N LEU A 101 -13.14 8.39 12.43
CA LEU A 101 -12.15 8.92 13.37
C LEU A 101 -12.25 8.28 14.77
N PRO A 102 -13.43 8.21 15.43
CA PRO A 102 -13.56 7.55 16.73
C PRO A 102 -13.23 6.05 16.69
N ARG A 103 -13.49 5.37 15.57
CA ARG A 103 -13.08 3.96 15.39
C ARG A 103 -11.57 3.83 15.28
N GLY A 104 -10.93 4.70 14.50
CA GLY A 104 -9.47 4.79 14.43
C GLY A 104 -8.84 5.09 15.77
N GLU A 105 -9.43 6.03 16.53
CA GLU A 105 -9.03 6.36 17.90
C GLU A 105 -9.12 5.16 18.83
N ALA A 106 -10.29 4.53 18.92
CA ALA A 106 -10.51 3.39 19.79
C ALA A 106 -9.54 2.26 19.45
N PHE A 107 -9.24 2.06 18.17
CA PHE A 107 -8.29 1.06 17.70
C PHE A 107 -6.84 1.40 18.08
N VAL A 108 -6.39 2.63 17.86
CA VAL A 108 -5.04 3.09 18.26
C VAL A 108 -4.89 3.09 19.78
N LYS A 109 -5.93 3.48 20.52
CA LYS A 109 -5.93 3.51 21.99
C LYS A 109 -5.90 2.11 22.62
N SER A 110 -6.58 1.14 22.00
CA SER A 110 -6.64 -0.24 22.50
C SER A 110 -5.39 -1.06 22.15
N TRP A 111 -4.83 -0.87 20.95
CA TRP A 111 -3.72 -1.69 20.45
C TRP A 111 -2.37 -0.96 20.41
N GLY A 112 -2.33 0.37 20.48
CA GLY A 112 -1.09 1.14 20.44
C GLY A 112 -0.29 0.91 19.16
N VAL A 113 1.03 0.65 19.29
CA VAL A 113 1.94 0.42 18.15
C VAL A 113 1.50 -0.75 17.24
N PRO A 114 1.06 -1.91 17.76
CA PRO A 114 0.44 -2.97 16.95
C PRO A 114 -0.73 -2.54 16.06
N SER A 115 -1.46 -1.49 16.43
CA SER A 115 -2.62 -1.02 15.65
C SER A 115 -2.20 -0.57 14.24
N ILE A 116 -1.00 -0.02 14.10
CA ILE A 116 -0.47 0.45 12.81
C ILE A 116 -0.26 -0.75 11.87
N PHE A 117 0.32 -1.82 12.42
CA PHE A 117 0.60 -3.03 11.68
C PHE A 117 -0.70 -3.71 11.22
N ILE A 118 -1.64 -3.91 12.14
CA ILE A 118 -2.91 -4.57 11.84
C ILE A 118 -3.77 -3.70 10.92
N GLY A 119 -3.85 -2.40 11.18
CA GLY A 119 -4.64 -1.45 10.40
C GLY A 119 -4.27 -1.45 8.91
N ARG A 120 -3.01 -1.74 8.58
CA ARG A 120 -2.53 -1.78 7.19
C ARG A 120 -3.18 -2.89 6.35
N PHE A 121 -3.47 -4.03 6.96
CA PHE A 121 -4.09 -5.18 6.28
C PHE A 121 -5.61 -5.05 6.17
N PHE A 122 -6.22 -4.16 6.94
CA PHE A 122 -7.67 -3.90 6.88
C PHE A 122 -7.96 -2.66 6.04
N GLY A 123 -8.51 -2.86 4.85
CA GLY A 123 -8.70 -1.79 3.85
C GLY A 123 -9.30 -0.47 4.38
N PRO A 124 -10.47 -0.49 5.05
CA PRO A 124 -11.07 0.73 5.61
C PRO A 124 -10.24 1.38 6.73
N LEU A 125 -9.47 0.59 7.47
CA LEU A 125 -8.66 1.06 8.59
C LEU A 125 -7.30 1.60 8.12
N ARG A 126 -6.81 1.19 6.94
CA ARG A 126 -5.50 1.56 6.41
C ARG A 126 -5.31 3.06 6.25
N ALA A 127 -6.28 3.75 5.65
CA ALA A 127 -6.26 5.20 5.50
C ALA A 127 -6.50 5.93 6.84
N SER A 128 -7.29 5.30 7.71
CA SER A 128 -7.82 5.91 8.93
C SER A 128 -6.83 5.86 10.09
N VAL A 129 -6.04 4.79 10.20
CA VAL A 129 -5.11 4.56 11.33
C VAL A 129 -3.92 5.52 11.35
N PRO A 130 -3.18 5.75 10.25
CA PRO A 130 -2.10 6.75 10.19
C PRO A 130 -2.61 8.16 10.52
N LEU A 131 -3.77 8.51 9.96
CA LEU A 131 -4.40 9.80 10.17
C LEU A 131 -4.84 9.99 11.63
N ALA A 132 -5.51 8.99 12.21
CA ALA A 132 -5.90 8.99 13.62
C ALA A 132 -4.67 9.06 14.53
N ALA A 133 -3.64 8.26 14.27
CA ALA A 133 -2.40 8.30 15.05
C ALA A 133 -1.75 9.70 15.04
N GLY A 134 -1.84 10.43 13.93
CA GLY A 134 -1.43 11.83 13.83
C GLY A 134 -2.31 12.77 14.66
N ILE A 135 -3.63 12.65 14.53
CA ILE A 135 -4.60 13.48 15.27
C ILE A 135 -4.42 13.34 16.79
N PHE A 136 -4.20 12.12 17.27
CA PHE A 136 -4.03 11.80 18.69
C PHE A 136 -2.58 11.92 19.20
N GLU A 137 -1.68 12.51 18.40
CA GLU A 137 -0.30 12.80 18.80
C GLU A 137 0.49 11.56 19.28
N MET A 138 0.28 10.41 18.64
CA MET A 138 1.06 9.22 18.92
C MET A 138 2.56 9.52 18.70
N SER A 139 3.44 8.98 19.55
CA SER A 139 4.88 9.24 19.46
C SER A 139 5.43 8.97 18.05
N TYR A 140 6.01 10.01 17.45
CA TYR A 140 6.49 10.02 16.07
C TYR A 140 7.39 8.82 15.74
N TRP A 141 8.36 8.53 16.60
CA TRP A 141 9.31 7.44 16.36
C TRP A 141 8.66 6.05 16.47
N GLN A 142 7.74 5.88 17.43
CA GLN A 142 7.00 4.63 17.56
C GLN A 142 6.12 4.39 16.34
N PHE A 143 5.48 5.45 15.83
CA PHE A 143 4.68 5.38 14.61
C PHE A 143 5.54 5.05 13.40
N GLN A 144 6.65 5.76 13.17
CA GLN A 144 7.47 5.58 11.97
C GLN A 144 8.12 4.20 11.92
N ILE A 145 8.61 3.66 13.04
CA ILE A 145 9.21 2.32 13.07
C ILE A 145 8.15 1.27 12.69
N ALA A 146 6.97 1.31 13.31
CA ALA A 146 5.90 0.37 13.00
C ALA A 146 5.36 0.55 11.57
N ASN A 147 5.28 1.79 11.09
CA ASN A 147 4.90 2.11 9.72
C ASN A 147 5.89 1.48 8.71
N PHE A 148 7.19 1.74 8.83
CA PHE A 148 8.18 1.20 7.89
C PHE A 148 8.21 -0.34 7.90
N VAL A 149 8.18 -0.95 9.08
CA VAL A 149 8.19 -2.42 9.19
C VAL A 149 6.93 -3.02 8.60
N SER A 150 5.75 -2.46 8.90
CA SER A 150 4.49 -2.93 8.32
C SER A 150 4.41 -2.70 6.80
N ALA A 151 4.96 -1.60 6.30
CA ALA A 151 4.98 -1.28 4.87
C ALA A 151 5.79 -2.30 4.07
N LEU A 152 6.97 -2.67 4.58
CA LEU A 152 7.83 -3.66 3.94
C LEU A 152 7.17 -5.04 3.93
N VAL A 153 6.57 -5.46 5.04
CA VAL A 153 5.88 -6.75 5.12
C VAL A 153 4.65 -6.77 4.20
N TRP A 154 3.87 -5.70 4.18
CA TRP A 154 2.71 -5.58 3.30
C TRP A 154 3.09 -5.60 1.82
N SER A 155 4.13 -4.86 1.43
CA SER A 155 4.61 -4.85 0.04
C SER A 155 5.11 -6.24 -0.37
N ALA A 156 5.85 -6.94 0.49
CA ALA A 156 6.25 -8.32 0.22
C ALA A 156 5.04 -9.24 0.04
N ALA A 157 4.06 -9.15 0.96
CA ALA A 157 2.87 -9.98 0.91
C ALA A 157 2.09 -9.79 -0.39
N LEU A 158 1.90 -8.56 -0.86
CA LEU A 158 1.18 -8.31 -2.11
C LEU A 158 1.93 -8.75 -3.35
N LEU A 159 3.23 -8.49 -3.43
CA LEU A 159 4.03 -8.86 -4.59
C LEU A 159 4.16 -10.38 -4.70
N LEU A 160 4.40 -11.07 -3.58
CA LEU A 160 4.45 -12.53 -3.53
C LEU A 160 3.09 -13.15 -3.83
N PHE A 161 2.00 -12.56 -3.32
CA PHE A 161 0.65 -13.02 -3.65
C PHE A 161 0.37 -12.88 -5.15
N GLY A 162 0.77 -11.77 -5.76
CA GLY A 162 0.68 -11.57 -7.20
C GLY A 162 1.50 -12.59 -7.99
N ASP A 163 2.75 -12.83 -7.58
CA ASP A 163 3.62 -13.83 -8.21
C ASP A 163 3.02 -15.24 -8.16
N VAL A 164 2.53 -15.67 -6.99
CA VAL A 164 1.85 -16.97 -6.83
C VAL A 164 0.61 -17.07 -7.71
N ILE A 165 -0.22 -16.01 -7.78
CA ILE A 165 -1.37 -15.98 -8.68
C ILE A 165 -0.91 -16.13 -10.14
N GLY A 166 0.13 -15.40 -10.54
CA GLY A 166 0.70 -15.50 -11.88
C GLY A 166 1.10 -16.93 -12.24
N GLN A 167 1.80 -17.61 -11.33
CA GLN A 167 2.22 -19.00 -11.50
C GLN A 167 1.04 -19.97 -11.58
N VAL A 168 0.02 -19.80 -10.73
CA VAL A 168 -1.19 -20.64 -10.73
C VAL A 168 -1.97 -20.48 -12.05
N VAL A 169 -2.10 -19.25 -12.54
CA VAL A 169 -2.76 -18.97 -13.83
C VAL A 169 -2.00 -19.61 -14.97
N GLU A 170 -0.67 -19.50 -14.98
CA GLU A 170 0.17 -20.15 -15.99
C GLU A 170 0.06 -21.68 -15.95
N TRP A 171 0.03 -22.28 -14.74
CA TRP A 171 -0.17 -23.71 -14.56
C TRP A 171 -1.52 -24.18 -15.08
N MET A 172 -2.61 -23.49 -14.72
CA MET A 172 -3.95 -23.80 -15.20
C MET A 172 -4.01 -23.75 -16.73
N TRP A 173 -3.35 -22.76 -17.33
CA TRP A 173 -3.35 -22.60 -18.78
C TRP A 173 -2.57 -23.70 -19.50
N ARG A 174 -1.50 -24.23 -18.89
CA ARG A 174 -0.75 -25.37 -19.46
C ARG A 174 -1.47 -26.71 -19.29
N ALA A 175 -2.40 -26.79 -18.35
CA ALA A 175 -3.15 -28.01 -18.03
C ALA A 175 -4.43 -28.20 -18.87
N VAL A 176 -4.86 -27.17 -19.60
CA VAL A 176 -6.04 -27.17 -20.50
C VAL A 176 -5.56 -27.21 -21.95
#